data_AF-A0A359L2W2-F1
#
_entry.id   AF-A0A359L2W2-F1
#
_cell.length_a   1.000
_cell.length_b   1.000
_cell.length_c   1.000
_cell.angle_alpha   90.00
_cell.angle_beta   90.00
_cell.angle_gamma   90.00
#
_symmetry.space_group_name_H-M   'P 1'
#
loop_
_entity.id
_entity.type
_entity.pdbx_description
1 polymer ?
#
loop_
_entity_poly.entity_id
_entity_poly.type
_entity_poly.pdbx_seq_one_letter_code
_entity_poly.pdbx_strand_id
1 'polypeptide(L)' 'MAMSESAERLRQMIHKAIEDHFITPEEYDTIIHIATEDGHIDPQERALLKELQNLIEDKIVRFKAK' A
#
# COMPACT_ATOMS: atom_id res chain seq x y z
N MET A 1 13.48 2.29 16.38
CA MET A 1 13.05 2.85 15.08
C MET A 1 11.53 2.79 15.10
N ALA A 2 10.88 3.95 15.22
CA ALA A 2 9.43 4.03 15.33
C ALA A 2 8.83 3.73 13.95
N MET A 3 7.94 2.74 13.87
CA MET A 3 7.07 2.61 12.70
C MET A 3 6.17 3.84 12.72
N SER A 4 6.21 4.66 11.67
CA SER A 4 5.24 5.74 11.50
C SER A 4 3.85 5.12 11.44
N GLU A 5 2.85 5.75 12.06
CA GLU A 5 1.47 5.27 12.03
C GLU A 5 0.95 5.12 10.58
N SER A 6 1.51 5.89 9.64
CA SER A 6 1.31 5.74 8.20
C SER A 6 1.71 4.37 7.68
N ALA A 7 2.89 3.86 8.05
CA ALA A 7 3.42 2.57 7.61
C ALA A 7 2.59 1.37 8.12
N GLU A 8 2.08 1.45 9.35
CA GLU A 8 1.16 0.42 9.88
C GLU A 8 -0.18 0.41 9.13
N ARG A 9 -0.78 1.58 8.88
CA ARG A 9 -2.01 1.68 8.08
C ARG A 9 -1.81 1.19 6.66
N LEU A 10 -0.69 1.56 6.04
CA LEU A 10 -0.31 1.17 4.69
C LEU A 10 -0.19 -0.35 4.59
N ARG A 11 0.50 -0.97 5.55
CA ARG A 11 0.59 -2.43 5.66
C ARG A 11 -0.78 -3.08 5.83
N GLN A 12 -1.66 -2.53 6.68
CA GLN A 12 -3.01 -3.07 6.86
C GLN A 12 -3.85 -2.99 5.58
N MET A 13 -3.78 -1.89 4.84
CA MET A 13 -4.48 -1.72 3.57
C MET A 13 -3.98 -2.71 2.51
N ILE A 14 -2.64 -2.88 2.41
CA ILE A 14 -2.03 -3.88 1.54
C ILE A 14 -2.49 -5.30 1.93
N HIS A 15 -2.45 -5.63 3.21
CA HIS A 15 -2.86 -6.95 3.70
C HIS A 15 -4.33 -7.23 3.40
N LYS A 16 -5.18 -6.24 3.61
CA LYS A 16 -6.61 -6.32 3.31
C LYS A 16 -6.87 -6.48 1.82
N ALA A 17 -6.14 -5.75 0.98
CA ALA A 17 -6.20 -5.90 -0.47
C ALA A 17 -5.69 -7.27 -0.97
N ILE A 18 -4.71 -7.86 -0.27
CA ILE A 18 -4.27 -9.24 -0.51
C ILE A 18 -5.37 -10.22 -0.12
N GLU A 19 -6.02 -10.04 1.04
CA GLU A 19 -7.13 -10.90 1.47
C GLU A 19 -8.35 -10.81 0.55
N ASP A 20 -8.70 -9.60 0.09
CA ASP A 20 -9.75 -9.38 -0.90
C ASP A 20 -9.32 -9.81 -2.31
N HIS A 21 -8.02 -10.06 -2.56
CA HIS A 21 -7.37 -10.20 -3.88
C HIS A 21 -7.59 -9.02 -4.83
N PHE A 22 -8.08 -7.89 -4.32
CA PHE A 22 -8.38 -6.70 -5.11
C PHE A 22 -7.95 -5.45 -4.36
N ILE A 23 -7.37 -4.50 -5.09
CA ILE A 23 -7.11 -3.15 -4.61
C ILE A 23 -7.77 -2.15 -5.56
N THR A 24 -8.45 -1.15 -5.03
CA THR A 24 -8.94 -0.05 -5.86
C THR A 24 -7.86 1.01 -6.06
N PRO A 25 -7.87 1.74 -7.19
CA PRO A 25 -6.97 2.88 -7.36
C PRO A 25 -7.18 3.95 -6.28
N GLU A 26 -8.39 4.07 -5.72
CA GLU A 26 -8.69 4.96 -4.59
C GLU A 26 -7.94 4.54 -3.31
N GLU A 27 -7.89 3.25 -3.00
CA GLU A 27 -7.11 2.72 -1.88
C GLU A 27 -5.61 2.87 -2.09
N TYR A 28 -5.14 2.64 -3.32
CA TYR A 28 -3.73 2.86 -3.68
C TYR A 28 -3.34 4.33 -3.54
N ASP A 29 -4.18 5.25 -4.02
CA ASP A 29 -3.94 6.68 -3.89
C ASP A 29 -3.99 7.11 -2.42
N THR A 30 -4.93 6.58 -1.63
CA THR A 30 -5.01 6.79 -0.18
C THR A 30 -3.75 6.30 0.54
N ILE A 31 -3.22 5.14 0.13
CA ILE A 31 -1.96 4.58 0.63
C ILE A 31 -0.80 5.54 0.35
N ILE A 32 -0.68 6.03 -0.89
CA ILE A 32 0.36 7.01 -1.25
C ILE A 32 0.15 8.30 -0.46
N HIS A 33 -1.09 8.78 -0.34
CA HIS A 33 -1.43 10.00 0.38
C HIS A 33 -1.00 9.93 1.84
N ILE A 34 -1.37 8.84 2.54
CA ILE A 34 -0.99 8.57 3.93
C ILE A 34 0.54 8.49 4.07
N ALA A 35 1.23 7.87 3.10
CA ALA A 35 2.69 7.79 3.12
C ALA A 35 3.39 9.14 2.87
N THR A 36 2.75 10.05 2.15
CA THR A 36 3.24 11.41 1.91
C THR A 36 2.67 12.45 2.88
N GLU A 37 1.74 12.08 3.76
CA GLU A 37 1.01 13.00 4.66
C GLU A 37 1.96 13.64 5.68
N ASP A 38 2.97 12.89 6.14
CA ASP A 38 4.04 13.38 7.02
C ASP A 38 5.11 14.18 6.23
N GLY A 39 4.89 14.39 4.93
CA GLY A 39 5.80 15.10 4.02
C GLY A 39 7.02 14.28 3.58
N HIS A 40 7.18 13.06 4.08
CA HIS A 40 8.35 12.21 3.86
C HIS A 40 7.95 10.75 3.65
N ILE A 41 8.22 10.21 2.46
CA ILE A 41 8.16 8.76 2.22
C ILE A 41 9.45 8.14 2.76
N ASP A 42 9.36 7.35 3.83
CA ASP A 42 10.50 6.62 4.35
C ASP A 42 10.84 5.41 3.45
N PRO A 43 12.10 4.94 3.39
CA PRO A 43 12.47 3.68 2.75
C PRO A 43 11.55 2.49 3.09
N GLN A 44 10.94 2.45 4.29
CA GLN A 44 9.94 1.41 4.62
C GLN A 44 8.66 1.50 3.78
N GLU A 45 8.09 2.70 3.61
CA GLU A 45 6.87 2.91 2.81
C GLU A 45 7.13 2.63 1.33
N ARG A 46 8.31 3.05 0.84
CA ARG A 46 8.74 2.72 -0.51
C ARG A 46 8.88 1.20 -0.72
N ALA A 47 9.37 0.47 0.28
CA ALA A 47 9.46 -0.98 0.21
C ALA A 47 8.08 -1.64 0.18
N LEU A 48 7.13 -1.16 0.99
CA LEU A 48 5.75 -1.66 1.01
C LEU A 48 5.01 -1.39 -0.31
N LEU A 49 5.16 -0.19 -0.90
CA LEU A 49 4.62 0.11 -2.22
C LEU A 49 5.18 -0.82 -3.30
N LYS A 50 6.50 -1.10 -3.22
CA LYS A 50 7.16 -2.02 -4.13
C LYS A 50 6.69 -3.46 -3.93
N GLU A 51 6.45 -3.87 -2.68
CA GLU A 51 5.89 -5.18 -2.35
C GLU A 51 4.47 -5.33 -2.89
N LEU A 52 3.61 -4.32 -2.69
CA LEU A 52 2.27 -4.28 -3.27
C LEU A 52 2.32 -4.36 -4.81
N GLN A 53 3.23 -3.62 -5.45
CA GLN A 53 3.39 -3.66 -6.91
C GLN A 53 3.84 -5.04 -7.40
N ASN A 54 4.79 -5.68 -6.70
CA ASN A 54 5.19 -7.06 -6.97
C ASN A 54 4.02 -8.04 -6.80
N LEU A 55 3.18 -7.87 -5.77
CA LEU A 55 2.00 -8.72 -5.54
C LEU A 55 0.95 -8.54 -6.65
N ILE A 56 0.86 -7.35 -7.22
CA ILE A 56 0.02 -7.08 -8.39
C ILE A 56 0.59 -7.77 -9.64
N GLU A 57 1.91 -7.69 -9.83
CA GLU A 57 2.61 -8.41 -10.91
C GLU A 57 2.46 -9.93 -10.79
N ASP A 58 2.54 -10.46 -9.56
CA ASP A 58 2.36 -11.88 -9.25
C ASP A 58 0.88 -12.35 -9.38
N LYS A 59 -0.03 -11.42 -9.71
CA LYS A 59 -1.48 -11.62 -9.82
C LYS A 59 -2.17 -12.07 -8.52
N ILE A 60 -1.51 -11.88 -7.38
CA ILE A 60 -2.09 -12.09 -6.04
C ILE A 60 -3.10 -10.98 -5.75
N VAL A 61 -2.78 -9.75 -6.14
CA VAL A 61 -3.68 -8.59 -6.02
C VAL A 61 -4.01 -8.06 -7.40
N ARG A 62 -5.28 -7.74 -7.67
CA ARG A 62 -5.69 -7.12 -8.94
C ARG A 62 -6.22 -5.71 -8.71
N PHE A 63 -5.86 -4.79 -9.59
CA PHE A 63 -6.56 -3.52 -9.65
C PHE A 63 -8.02 -3.77 -10.03
N LYS A 64 -8.92 -3.46 -9.11
CA LYS A 64 -10.35 -3.43 -9.39
C LYS A 64 -10.64 -2.14 -10.16
N ALA A 65 -10.44 -2.19 -11.47
CA ALA A 65 -10.95 -1.17 -12.38
C ALA A 65 -12.48 -1.22 -12.30
N LYS A 66 -13.08 -0.04 -12.08
CA LYS A 66 -14.52 0.14 -11.85
C LYS A 66 -15.36 -0.35 -13.02
#